data_AF-A0A424Y6Q7-F1
#
_entry.id   AF-A0A424Y6Q7-F1
#
_cell.length_a   1.000
_cell.length_b   1.000
_cell.length_c   1.000
_cell.angle_alpha   90.00
_cell.angle_beta   90.00
_cell.angle_gamma   90.00
#
_symmetry.space_group_name_H-M   'P 1'
#
loop_
_entity.id
_entity.type
_entity.pdbx_description
1 polymer ?
#
loop_
_entity_poly.entity_id
_entity_poly.type
_entity_poly.pdbx_seq_one_letter_code
_entity_poly.pdbx_strand_id
1 'polypeptide(L)' 'MASEDESILGSVEGGVFVDGERLDFPDAEPFIRDGRTLVPIRAIAEALGSEVEWNGET' A
#
# COMPACT_ATOMS: atom_id res chain seq x y z
N MET A 1 22.02 7.33 15.32
CA MET A 1 21.63 8.68 14.88
C MET A 1 21.18 8.54 13.45
N ALA A 2 19.88 8.32 13.25
CA ALA A 2 19.23 8.36 11.94
C ALA A 2 17.94 9.12 12.18
N SER A 3 18.05 10.44 12.08
CA SER A 3 16.96 11.39 12.23
C SER A 3 16.91 12.16 10.94
N GLU A 4 16.29 11.58 9.92
CA GLU A 4 15.79 12.37 8.81
C GLU A 4 14.38 11.90 8.50
N ASP A 5 13.48 12.80 8.83
CA ASP A 5 12.07 12.84 8.53
C ASP A 5 11.89 12.70 7.01
N GLU A 6 11.73 11.47 6.52
CA GLU A 6 11.29 11.23 5.15
C GLU A 6 9.79 11.50 5.10
N SER A 7 9.46 12.79 5.06
CA SER A 7 8.10 13.29 5.06
C SER A 7 7.37 12.73 3.82
N ILE A 8 6.16 12.23 4.06
CA ILE A 8 5.25 11.76 3.02
C ILE A 8 5.07 12.89 1.99
N LEU A 9 5.39 12.62 0.73
CA LEU A 9 5.35 13.63 -0.36
C LEU A 9 3.93 13.94 -0.81
N GLY A 10 2.97 13.06 -0.51
CA GLY A 10 1.55 13.26 -0.79
C GLY A 10 0.75 11.97 -0.76
N SER A 11 -0.55 12.11 -1.01
CA SER A 11 -1.51 11.01 -1.14
C SER A 11 -1.70 10.64 -2.60
N VAL A 12 -2.11 9.40 -2.88
CA VAL A 12 -2.42 8.98 -4.26
C VAL A 12 -3.78 9.52 -4.69
N GLU A 13 -3.77 10.52 -5.58
CA GLU A 13 -4.98 11.05 -6.20
C GLU A 13 -5.44 10.12 -7.35
N GLY A 14 -6.72 9.71 -7.31
CA GLY A 14 -7.32 8.84 -8.33
C GLY A 14 -7.62 7.41 -7.86
N GLY A 15 -7.08 6.98 -6.72
CA GLY A 15 -7.30 5.64 -6.19
C GLY A 15 -6.51 4.54 -6.92
N VAL A 16 -6.60 3.32 -6.42
CA VAL A 16 -5.95 2.14 -7.02
C VAL A 16 -7.02 1.22 -7.59
N PHE A 17 -6.79 0.71 -8.80
CA PHE A 17 -7.69 -0.23 -9.47
C PHE A 17 -6.94 -1.49 -9.86
N VAL A 18 -7.57 -2.64 -9.68
CA VAL A 18 -7.11 -3.94 -10.19
C VAL A 18 -8.24 -4.50 -11.04
N ASP A 19 -7.93 -4.87 -12.28
CA ASP A 19 -8.91 -5.37 -13.28
C ASP A 19 -10.16 -4.48 -13.48
N GLY A 20 -10.03 -3.17 -13.25
CA GLY A 20 -11.12 -2.20 -13.39
C GLY A 20 -11.98 -2.02 -12.14
N GLU A 21 -11.72 -2.78 -11.08
CA GLU A 21 -12.36 -2.64 -9.77
C GLU A 21 -11.54 -1.74 -8.86
N ARG A 22 -12.20 -0.80 -8.18
CA ARG A 22 -11.54 0.12 -7.24
C ARG A 22 -11.25 -0.61 -5.94
N LEU A 23 -10.02 -0.48 -5.45
CA LEU A 23 -9.60 -1.02 -4.16
C LEU A 23 -9.80 -0.01 -3.03
N ASP A 24 -10.37 -0.50 -1.94
CA ASP A 24 -10.49 0.20 -0.67
C ASP A 24 -9.37 -0.22 0.27
N PHE A 25 -8.79 0.75 0.98
CA PHE A 25 -7.65 0.53 1.87
C PHE A 25 -8.00 0.95 3.31
N PRO A 26 -8.71 0.10 4.08
CA PRO A 26 -9.19 0.46 5.41
C PRO A 26 -8.07 0.58 6.46
N ASP A 27 -6.97 -0.18 6.30
CA ASP A 27 -5.88 -0.24 7.28
C ASP A 27 -4.75 0.76 6.99
N ALA A 28 -4.47 1.07 5.73
CA ALA A 28 -3.35 1.92 5.33
C ALA A 28 -3.59 2.52 3.95
N GLU A 29 -3.69 3.84 3.84
CA GLU A 29 -3.84 4.49 2.55
C GLU A 29 -2.53 4.45 1.73
N PRO A 30 -2.60 4.32 0.40
CA PRO A 30 -1.43 4.43 -0.45
C PRO A 30 -0.91 5.86 -0.49
N PHE A 31 0.41 6.02 -0.49
CA PHE A 31 1.06 7.32 -0.37
C PHE A 31 2.35 7.39 -1.20
N ILE A 32 2.87 8.60 -1.40
CA ILE A 32 4.09 8.83 -2.17
C ILE A 32 5.25 9.12 -1.22
N ARG A 33 6.36 8.42 -1.40
CA ARG A 33 7.63 8.64 -0.69
C ARG A 33 8.80 8.38 -1.63
N ASP A 34 9.80 9.26 -1.60
CA ASP A 34 10.99 9.19 -2.47
C ASP A 34 10.64 9.07 -3.98
N GLY A 35 9.58 9.76 -4.42
CA GLY A 35 9.10 9.69 -5.81
C GLY A 35 8.48 8.35 -6.21
N ARG A 36 8.19 7.47 -5.24
CA ARG A 36 7.56 6.16 -5.44
C ARG A 36 6.22 6.12 -4.75
N THR A 37 5.25 5.49 -5.41
CA THR A 37 3.96 5.19 -4.78
C THR A 37 4.09 3.89 -3.98
N LEU A 38 3.90 3.98 -2.68
CA LEU A 38 3.83 2.83 -1.78
C LEU A 38 2.38 2.44 -1.61
N VAL A 39 2.09 1.17 -1.87
CA VAL A 39 0.75 0.58 -1.78
C VAL A 39 0.75 -0.60 -0.80
N PRO A 40 -0.33 -0.82 -0.04
CA PRO A 40 -0.43 -1.98 0.85
C PRO A 40 -0.43 -3.28 0.05
N ILE A 41 0.65 -4.06 0.17
CA ILE A 41 0.83 -5.28 -0.63
C ILE A 41 -0.27 -6.31 -0.39
N ARG A 42 -0.80 -6.42 0.83
CA ARG A 42 -1.86 -7.35 1.18
C ARG A 42 -3.12 -7.12 0.34
N ALA A 43 -3.61 -5.87 0.30
CA ALA A 43 -4.78 -5.52 -0.48
C ALA A 43 -4.59 -5.79 -1.99
N ILE A 44 -3.39 -5.51 -2.53
CA ILE A 44 -3.07 -5.82 -3.93
C ILE A 44 -3.05 -7.33 -4.18
N ALA A 45 -2.42 -8.11 -3.30
CA ALA A 45 -2.30 -9.56 -3.45
C ALA A 45 -3.68 -10.25 -3.36
N GLU A 46 -4.52 -9.85 -2.40
CA GLU A 46 -5.89 -10.36 -2.26
C GLU A 46 -6.75 -10.02 -3.47
N ALA A 47 -6.64 -8.80 -4.01
CA ALA A 47 -7.33 -8.40 -5.24
C ALA A 47 -6.91 -9.22 -6.46
N LEU A 48 -5.65 -9.65 -6.51
CA LEU A 48 -5.11 -10.54 -7.54
C LEU A 48 -5.44 -12.02 -7.30
N GLY A 49 -6.25 -12.34 -6.30
CA GLY A 49 -6.70 -13.70 -5.98
C GLY A 49 -5.74 -14.53 -5.14
N SER A 50 -4.76 -13.88 -4.48
CA SER A 50 -3.87 -14.57 -3.53
C SER A 50 -4.48 -14.60 -2.13
N GLU A 51 -4.32 -15.72 -1.44
CA GLU A 51 -4.62 -15.81 -0.01
C GLU A 51 -3.40 -15.30 0.78
N VAL A 52 -3.59 -14.26 1.59
CA VAL A 52 -2.53 -13.66 2.39
C VAL A 52 -2.77 -13.98 3.85
N GLU A 53 -1.97 -14.91 4.39
CA GLU A 53 -1.98 -15.24 5.79
C GLU A 53 -0.72 -14.70 6.48
N TRP A 54 -0.90 -14.18 7.70
CA TRP A 54 0.22 -13.86 8.55
C TRP A 54 0.88 -15.16 9.03
N ASN A 55 2.13 -15.39 8.61
CA ASN A 55 2.96 -16.46 9.17
C ASN A 55 3.86 -15.88 10.27
N GLY A 56 3.42 -16.04 11.51
CA GLY A 56 4.12 -15.56 12.71
C GLY A 56 5.07 -16.57 13.34
N GLU A 57 5.54 -17.56 12.58
CA GLU A 57 6.49 -18.53 13.12
C GLU A 57 7.78 -17.81 13.51
N THR A 58 8.14 -17.90 14.79
CA THR A 58 9.28 -17.23 15.43
C THR A 58 10.49 -18.15 15.49
#